data_AF-T2M8F0-F1
#
_entry.id   AF-T2M8F0-F1
#
_cell.length_a   1.000
_cell.length_b   1.000
_cell.length_c   1.000
_cell.angle_alpha   90.00
_cell.angle_beta   90.00
_cell.angle_gamma   90.00
#
_symmetry.space_group_name_H-M   'P 1'
#
loop_
_entity.id
_entity.type
_entity.pdbx_description
1 polymer ?
#
loop_
_entity_poly.entity_id
_entity_poly.type
_entity_poly.pdbx_seq_one_letter_code
_entity_poly.pdbx_strand_id
1 'polypeptide(L)'
;DFNTVIGNYKQTVLHPQSNQAFTATDNGSIIVWSQLKNGQWKALKVVNIQKDAITTLVLWNSSFLVTGDVTGKVKFYDTQLKFKTWFENFGIEGSIIGISFTSESDKNTSISSYKNLAEVESSFTVADFVITTDKSSYLYFKPEDNEVLTSDKCVIVFQWNQQNCLWFYLGKSRAHYKEVMDLMFMPALDEDMARLFSLSLDRMLVEYDLINSFDSLKVLVSDRIEQEAVPLCFIPYPPIVKENFFIVANDAFKIKLFNSTTKMCRQTTLSPAYGSQVGLTILPFDGNPYKSMALIAHKQAHDVACSFDGKYLFTCGGSDPNVLMWVIDYSALEAASCLGGDGLNPFYSLLEGGQNGHLFSELEDYFYFCQIRSQGIDTMMPREVSSKISLSEVPFLMRALGFYPTEEEIENMINEVKFSEYVDTGKCMDSLDLEDFTKLYLNHRPAFGLQISQVEKAFKTVTHQDGGEYKIQKEQLIKLLQEKGEHLNESEFFDCIMSSTVNSDNLLCTEEELRNYLPKEISSSTFIKKVLKFPELKVID
;
A
#
# COMPACT_ATOMS: atom_id res chain seq x y z
N ASP A 1 -7.53 35.73 10.48
CA ASP A 1 -8.90 35.57 9.98
C ASP A 1 -9.13 36.35 8.71
N PHE A 2 -9.40 35.63 7.63
CA PHE A 2 -10.01 36.20 6.45
C PHE A 2 -11.51 36.24 6.74
N ASN A 3 -12.15 37.40 6.72
CA ASN A 3 -13.59 37.56 7.00
C ASN A 3 -14.50 36.96 5.90
N THR A 4 -14.15 35.77 5.40
CA THR A 4 -14.74 35.08 4.26
C THR A 4 -14.95 33.63 4.63
N VAL A 5 -16.08 33.03 4.23
CA VAL A 5 -16.31 31.59 4.43
C VAL A 5 -15.30 30.82 3.58
N ILE A 6 -14.39 30.13 4.26
CA ILE A 6 -13.41 29.24 3.63
C ILE A 6 -14.04 27.85 3.59
N GLY A 7 -14.03 27.21 2.41
CA GLY A 7 -14.48 25.83 2.24
C GLY A 7 -13.49 24.84 2.87
N ASN A 8 -13.79 23.54 2.82
CA ASN A 8 -12.86 22.53 3.29
C ASN A 8 -11.62 22.51 2.39
N TYR A 9 -10.44 22.34 2.99
CA TYR A 9 -9.19 22.22 2.26
C TYR A 9 -9.14 20.89 1.49
N LYS A 10 -8.58 20.94 0.28
CA LYS A 10 -8.50 19.77 -0.60
C LYS A 10 -7.08 19.34 -0.89
N GLN A 11 -6.31 20.21 -1.52
CA GLN A 11 -4.95 19.91 -1.93
C GLN A 11 -4.07 21.14 -1.79
N THR A 12 -2.80 20.94 -1.43
CA THR A 12 -1.80 22.02 -1.34
C THR A 12 -0.66 21.78 -2.29
N VAL A 13 -0.20 22.82 -3.00
CA VAL A 13 0.99 22.76 -3.85
C VAL A 13 1.95 23.87 -3.48
N LEU A 14 3.25 23.55 -3.44
CA LEU A 14 4.30 24.54 -3.20
C LEU A 14 4.97 24.92 -4.50
N HIS A 15 5.27 26.20 -4.65
CA HIS A 15 6.01 26.68 -5.80
C HIS A 15 7.51 26.42 -5.62
N PRO A 16 8.21 25.78 -6.58
CA PRO A 16 9.60 25.35 -6.38
C PRO A 16 10.58 26.52 -6.32
N GLN A 17 10.36 27.56 -7.12
CA GLN A 17 11.25 28.73 -7.21
C GLN A 17 10.78 29.95 -6.43
N SER A 18 9.58 29.91 -5.85
CA SER A 18 9.02 31.05 -5.15
C SER A 18 8.63 30.63 -3.75
N ASN A 19 8.78 31.55 -2.80
CA ASN A 19 8.39 31.36 -1.41
C ASN A 19 6.86 31.45 -1.26
N GLN A 20 6.12 30.72 -2.10
CA GLN A 20 4.67 30.69 -2.15
C GLN A 20 4.15 29.26 -2.18
N ALA A 21 3.00 29.06 -1.57
CA ALA A 21 2.23 27.82 -1.65
C ALA A 21 0.76 28.15 -1.88
N PHE A 22 0.03 27.23 -2.48
CA PHE A 22 -1.36 27.41 -2.87
C PHE A 22 -2.17 26.25 -2.32
N THR A 23 -3.21 26.56 -1.54
CA THR A 23 -4.15 25.53 -1.05
C THR A 23 -5.52 25.74 -1.68
N ALA A 24 -6.04 24.71 -2.35
CA ALA A 24 -7.39 24.71 -2.91
C ALA A 24 -8.45 24.32 -1.87
N THR A 25 -9.66 24.80 -2.11
CA THR A 25 -10.84 24.54 -1.27
C THR A 25 -12.04 24.07 -2.08
N ASP A 26 -12.94 23.33 -1.46
CA ASP A 26 -14.17 22.81 -2.07
C ASP A 26 -15.22 23.89 -2.42
N ASN A 27 -14.98 25.15 -2.10
CA ASN A 27 -15.86 26.25 -2.47
C ASN A 27 -15.36 27.06 -3.68
N GLY A 28 -14.30 26.58 -4.35
CA GLY A 28 -13.74 27.23 -5.53
C GLY A 28 -12.68 28.31 -5.23
N SER A 29 -12.20 28.40 -3.99
CA SER A 29 -11.18 29.37 -3.59
C SER A 29 -9.78 28.76 -3.49
N ILE A 30 -8.76 29.58 -3.76
CA ILE A 30 -7.36 29.29 -3.50
C ILE A 30 -6.83 30.23 -2.40
N ILE A 31 -6.19 29.67 -1.39
CA ILE A 31 -5.41 30.40 -0.40
C ILE A 31 -3.97 30.48 -0.89
N VAL A 32 -3.43 31.70 -0.94
CA VAL A 32 -2.02 31.96 -1.27
C VAL A 32 -1.25 32.15 0.03
N TRP A 33 -0.30 31.25 0.29
CA TRP A 33 0.66 31.32 1.39
C TRP A 33 1.96 31.92 0.91
N SER A 34 2.68 32.62 1.78
CA SER A 34 4.05 33.06 1.49
C SER A 34 4.96 32.93 2.69
N GLN A 35 6.21 32.58 2.41
CA GLN A 35 7.26 32.50 3.41
C GLN A 35 7.87 33.87 3.69
N LEU A 36 7.86 34.23 4.96
CA LEU A 36 8.53 35.40 5.51
C LEU A 36 10.04 35.15 5.62
N LYS A 37 10.83 36.23 5.75
CA LYS A 37 12.30 36.14 5.85
C LYS A 37 12.80 35.32 7.05
N ASN A 38 11.97 35.18 8.08
CA ASN A 38 12.27 34.36 9.27
C ASN A 38 11.90 32.88 9.09
N GLY A 39 11.53 32.45 7.88
CA GLY A 39 11.16 31.07 7.56
C GLY A 39 9.69 30.72 7.88
N GLN A 40 8.98 31.58 8.61
CA GLN A 40 7.56 31.37 8.92
C GLN A 40 6.69 31.60 7.70
N TRP A 41 5.64 30.81 7.57
CA TRP A 41 4.68 30.96 6.49
C TRP A 41 3.41 31.66 6.97
N LYS A 42 2.85 32.50 6.12
CA LYS A 42 1.61 33.23 6.41
C LYS A 42 0.71 33.24 5.19
N ALA A 43 -0.59 33.04 5.41
CA ALA A 43 -1.59 33.25 4.37
C ALA A 43 -1.64 34.74 4.00
N LEU A 44 -1.39 35.05 2.73
CA LEU A 44 -1.41 36.40 2.17
C LEU A 44 -2.83 36.82 1.80
N LYS A 45 -3.54 35.95 1.06
CA LYS A 45 -4.87 36.24 0.53
C LYS A 45 -5.63 34.96 0.22
N VAL A 46 -6.95 35.10 0.19
CA VAL A 46 -7.88 34.08 -0.32
C VAL A 46 -8.52 34.67 -1.59
N VAL A 47 -8.51 33.91 -2.67
CA VAL A 47 -9.06 34.33 -3.96
C VAL A 47 -10.04 33.27 -4.45
N ASN A 48 -11.29 33.67 -4.67
CA ASN A 48 -12.27 32.81 -5.33
C ASN A 48 -12.01 32.84 -6.85
N ILE A 49 -11.63 31.69 -7.42
CA ILE A 49 -11.20 31.58 -8.82
C ILE A 49 -12.21 30.84 -9.72
N GLN A 50 -13.16 30.12 -9.12
CA GLN A 50 -14.23 29.41 -9.84
C GLN A 50 -15.45 29.19 -8.96
N LYS A 51 -16.63 29.00 -9.58
CA LYS A 51 -17.88 28.73 -8.86
C LYS A 51 -17.98 27.29 -8.37
N ASP A 52 -17.47 26.36 -9.19
CA ASP A 52 -17.54 24.94 -8.93
C ASP A 52 -16.49 24.52 -7.89
N ALA A 53 -16.79 23.49 -7.12
CA ALA A 53 -15.88 22.97 -6.10
C ALA A 53 -14.58 22.47 -6.73
N ILE A 54 -13.42 22.95 -6.24
CA ILE A 54 -12.11 22.43 -6.64
C ILE A 54 -11.90 21.12 -5.90
N THR A 55 -11.49 20.09 -6.64
CA THR A 55 -11.30 18.74 -6.13
C THR A 55 -9.83 18.33 -6.15
N THR A 56 -9.04 18.88 -7.08
CA THR A 56 -7.59 18.70 -7.16
C THR A 56 -6.90 19.97 -7.64
N LEU A 57 -5.66 20.19 -7.20
CA LEU A 57 -4.80 21.32 -7.53
C LEU A 57 -3.38 20.82 -7.80
N VAL A 58 -2.81 21.22 -8.94
CA VAL A 58 -1.45 20.85 -9.37
C VAL A 58 -0.70 22.09 -9.85
N LEU A 59 0.62 22.11 -9.65
CA LEU A 59 1.48 23.13 -10.23
C LEU A 59 2.27 22.54 -11.39
N TRP A 60 2.05 23.07 -12.60
CA TRP A 60 2.71 22.65 -13.83
C TRP A 60 3.80 23.63 -14.26
N ASN A 61 4.97 23.10 -14.63
CA ASN A 61 6.17 23.81 -15.10
C ASN A 61 6.54 25.06 -14.28
N SER A 62 6.27 25.02 -12.97
CA SER A 62 6.46 26.17 -12.06
C SER A 62 5.77 27.47 -12.50
N SER A 63 4.80 27.40 -13.40
CA SER A 63 4.26 28.58 -14.10
C SER A 63 2.75 28.61 -14.10
N PHE A 64 2.10 27.44 -14.02
CA PHE A 64 0.66 27.32 -14.10
C PHE A 64 0.09 26.52 -12.95
N LEU A 65 -0.94 27.07 -12.31
CA LEU A 65 -1.79 26.35 -11.37
C LEU A 65 -2.93 25.72 -12.14
N VAL A 66 -3.11 24.42 -11.98
CA VAL A 66 -4.11 23.64 -12.71
C VAL A 66 -5.07 23.04 -11.71
N THR A 67 -6.36 23.29 -11.90
CA THR A 67 -7.42 22.81 -11.01
C THR A 67 -8.32 21.84 -11.75
N GLY A 68 -8.66 20.72 -11.10
CA GLY A 68 -9.79 19.88 -11.47
C GLY A 68 -11.02 20.25 -10.63
N ASP A 69 -12.21 20.12 -11.20
CA ASP A 69 -13.47 20.41 -10.51
C ASP A 69 -14.49 19.27 -10.54
N VAL A 70 -15.52 19.42 -9.70
CA VAL A 70 -16.63 18.46 -9.56
C VAL A 70 -17.46 18.25 -10.83
N THR A 71 -17.32 19.14 -11.82
CA THR A 71 -18.05 19.06 -13.09
C THR A 71 -17.27 18.33 -14.18
N GLY A 72 -16.05 17.89 -13.89
CA GLY A 72 -15.21 17.21 -14.87
C GLY A 72 -14.36 18.16 -15.71
N LYS A 73 -14.13 19.41 -15.26
CA LYS A 73 -13.35 20.41 -16.01
C LYS A 73 -11.97 20.59 -15.42
N VAL A 74 -10.98 20.72 -16.29
CA VAL A 74 -9.61 21.11 -15.93
C VAL A 74 -9.41 22.57 -16.30
N LYS A 75 -9.03 23.43 -15.36
CA LYS A 75 -8.78 24.86 -15.61
C LYS A 75 -7.34 25.22 -15.30
N PHE A 76 -6.75 26.04 -16.15
CA PHE A 76 -5.37 26.52 -16.04
C PHE A 76 -5.37 28.00 -15.65
N TYR A 77 -4.55 28.33 -14.67
CA TYR A 77 -4.32 29.68 -14.16
C TYR A 77 -2.81 29.96 -14.12
N ASP A 78 -2.40 31.22 -14.25
CA ASP A 78 -1.02 31.60 -13.92
C ASP A 78 -0.79 31.64 -12.39
N THR A 79 0.46 31.79 -11.96
CA THR A 79 0.80 31.92 -10.52
C THR A 79 0.24 33.18 -9.85
N GLN A 80 -0.26 34.14 -10.64
CA GLN A 80 -1.00 35.31 -10.14
C GLN A 80 -2.51 35.05 -10.00
N LEU A 81 -2.98 33.83 -10.29
CA LEU A 81 -4.36 33.38 -10.31
C LEU A 81 -5.22 33.98 -11.43
N LYS A 82 -4.61 34.38 -12.55
CA LYS A 82 -5.36 34.77 -13.76
C LYS A 82 -5.65 33.55 -14.60
N PHE A 83 -6.91 33.41 -15.01
CA PHE A 83 -7.37 32.33 -15.89
C PHE A 83 -6.66 32.37 -17.26
N LYS A 84 -6.30 31.19 -17.77
CA LYS A 84 -5.62 31.01 -19.07
C LYS A 84 -6.44 30.20 -20.05
N THR A 85 -6.81 28.98 -19.67
CA THR A 85 -7.61 28.09 -20.51
C THR A 85 -8.31 27.04 -19.65
N TRP A 86 -9.15 26.25 -20.28
CA TRP A 86 -9.77 25.09 -19.67
C TRP A 86 -10.03 23.99 -20.69
N PHE A 87 -10.14 22.77 -20.20
CA PHE A 87 -10.44 21.57 -20.96
C PHE A 87 -11.66 20.88 -20.36
N GLU A 88 -12.53 20.37 -21.22
CA GLU A 88 -13.73 19.62 -20.86
C GLU A 88 -14.03 18.54 -21.90
N ASN A 89 -15.04 17.71 -21.65
CA ASN A 89 -15.54 16.67 -22.55
C ASN A 89 -14.50 15.59 -22.88
N PHE A 90 -13.86 15.04 -21.85
CA PHE A 90 -12.90 13.92 -21.96
C PHE A 90 -13.55 12.56 -22.31
N GLY A 91 -14.82 12.55 -22.74
CA GLY A 91 -15.58 11.32 -23.02
C GLY A 91 -16.01 10.54 -21.77
N ILE A 92 -15.80 11.11 -20.58
CA ILE A 92 -16.06 10.46 -19.28
C ILE A 92 -16.80 11.42 -18.36
N GLU A 93 -17.72 10.86 -17.59
CA GLU A 93 -18.46 11.59 -16.56
C GLU A 93 -17.76 11.43 -15.21
N GLY A 94 -17.73 12.49 -14.40
CA GLY A 94 -17.23 12.43 -13.03
C GLY A 94 -16.54 13.72 -12.59
N SER A 95 -16.38 13.87 -11.28
CA SER A 95 -15.56 14.88 -10.63
C SER A 95 -14.08 14.55 -10.80
N ILE A 96 -13.23 15.50 -11.18
CA ILE A 96 -11.78 15.24 -11.34
C ILE A 96 -11.12 15.10 -9.96
N ILE A 97 -10.56 13.96 -9.60
CA ILE A 97 -9.94 13.74 -8.27
C ILE A 97 -8.42 13.93 -8.25
N GLY A 98 -7.78 14.05 -9.42
CA GLY A 98 -6.32 14.14 -9.52
C GLY A 98 -5.90 14.58 -10.92
N ILE A 99 -4.77 15.27 -10.99
CA ILE A 99 -4.10 15.67 -12.23
C ILE A 99 -2.61 15.39 -12.06
N SER A 100 -1.90 15.01 -13.11
CA SER A 100 -0.43 14.88 -13.10
C SER A 100 0.13 15.30 -14.45
N PHE A 101 1.36 15.76 -14.57
CA PHE A 101 1.94 16.19 -15.85
C PHE A 101 3.16 15.34 -16.19
N THR A 102 3.45 15.15 -17.48
CA THR A 102 4.70 14.49 -17.90
C THR A 102 5.92 15.37 -17.60
N SER A 103 7.08 14.72 -17.45
CA SER A 103 8.35 15.40 -17.19
C SER A 103 8.83 16.17 -18.43
N GLU A 104 9.35 17.39 -18.26
CA GLU A 104 9.76 18.35 -19.29
C GLU A 104 10.85 17.88 -20.29
N SER A 105 11.30 16.62 -20.25
CA SER A 105 12.32 16.10 -21.16
C SER A 105 11.83 15.87 -22.60
N ASP A 106 10.51 15.80 -22.82
CA ASP A 106 9.93 15.60 -24.15
C ASP A 106 9.45 16.92 -24.76
N LYS A 107 9.88 17.17 -25.99
CA LYS A 107 9.83 18.46 -26.67
C LYS A 107 8.41 19.04 -26.73
N ASN A 108 8.26 20.27 -26.21
CA ASN A 108 7.11 21.15 -26.38
C ASN A 108 6.50 21.04 -27.79
N THR A 109 5.34 20.40 -27.90
CA THR A 109 4.58 20.31 -29.14
C THR A 109 3.80 21.62 -29.31
N SER A 110 4.11 22.35 -30.38
CA SER A 110 3.46 23.62 -30.71
C SER A 110 1.97 23.44 -31.06
N ILE A 111 1.08 24.13 -30.33
CA ILE A 111 -0.38 24.10 -30.45
C ILE A 111 -0.85 24.89 -31.69
N SER A 112 -0.83 24.24 -32.85
CA SER A 112 -1.50 24.76 -34.05
C SER A 112 -2.59 23.84 -34.62
N SER A 113 -2.89 22.71 -33.99
CA SER A 113 -3.77 21.67 -34.56
C SER A 113 -5.06 21.35 -33.78
N TYR A 114 -5.37 22.03 -32.68
CA TYR A 114 -6.58 21.75 -31.90
C TYR A 114 -7.79 22.60 -32.34
N LYS A 115 -8.78 21.97 -32.97
CA LYS A 115 -10.13 22.54 -33.18
C LYS A 115 -11.12 21.86 -32.24
N ASN A 116 -11.18 22.33 -31.00
CA ASN A 116 -12.36 22.29 -30.11
C ASN A 116 -12.04 23.07 -28.83
N LEU A 117 -11.88 24.39 -28.96
CA LEU A 117 -11.67 25.30 -27.83
C LEU A 117 -12.41 26.61 -28.12
N ALA A 118 -13.38 26.95 -27.28
CA ALA A 118 -13.94 28.29 -27.23
C ALA A 118 -12.94 29.21 -26.51
N GLU A 119 -12.53 30.27 -27.20
CA GLU A 119 -11.73 31.41 -26.73
C GLU A 119 -10.46 31.07 -25.93
N VAL A 120 -9.40 30.66 -26.63
CA VAL A 120 -8.05 30.53 -26.08
C VAL A 120 -7.14 31.62 -26.67
N GLU A 121 -6.38 32.30 -25.81
CA GLU A 121 -5.26 33.16 -26.23
C GLU A 121 -4.32 32.35 -27.14
N SER A 122 -4.06 32.84 -28.35
CA SER A 122 -3.62 32.10 -29.53
C SER A 122 -2.21 31.48 -29.51
N SER A 123 -1.65 31.11 -28.35
CA SER A 123 -0.34 30.43 -28.26
C SER A 123 -0.08 29.69 -26.93
N PHE A 124 -1.10 29.17 -26.25
CA PHE A 124 -0.88 28.41 -25.00
C PHE A 124 -0.54 26.96 -25.30
N THR A 125 0.72 26.54 -25.13
CA THR A 125 1.17 25.13 -25.22
C THR A 125 1.09 24.42 -23.87
N VAL A 126 0.64 23.18 -23.83
CA VAL A 126 0.48 22.35 -22.61
C VAL A 126 1.15 21.00 -22.83
N ALA A 127 1.93 20.54 -21.85
CA ALA A 127 2.33 19.14 -21.79
C ALA A 127 1.13 18.32 -21.35
N ASP A 128 0.81 17.27 -22.10
CA ASP A 128 0.63 15.91 -21.60
C ASP A 128 0.41 15.83 -20.08
N PHE A 129 -0.81 15.52 -19.68
CA PHE A 129 -1.18 15.44 -18.29
C PHE A 129 -2.13 14.30 -18.05
N VAL A 130 -2.09 13.62 -16.93
CA VAL A 130 -3.09 12.62 -16.52
C VAL A 130 -4.21 13.33 -15.77
N ILE A 131 -5.45 12.89 -15.88
CA ILE A 131 -6.53 13.21 -14.92
C ILE A 131 -7.11 11.94 -14.31
N THR A 132 -7.70 12.03 -13.13
CA THR A 132 -8.43 10.94 -12.50
C THR A 132 -9.83 11.45 -12.17
N THR A 133 -10.88 10.62 -12.21
CA THR A 133 -12.24 11.02 -11.80
C THR A 133 -12.85 10.08 -10.75
N ASP A 134 -13.85 10.57 -10.04
CA ASP A 134 -14.58 9.82 -9.01
C ASP A 134 -15.39 8.62 -9.52
N LYS A 135 -15.68 8.57 -10.83
CA LYS A 135 -16.33 7.44 -11.52
C LYS A 135 -15.36 6.65 -12.40
N SER A 136 -14.12 7.14 -12.50
CA SER A 136 -13.10 6.61 -13.41
C SER A 136 -11.71 6.89 -12.86
N SER A 137 -11.08 5.89 -12.25
CA SER A 137 -9.92 6.14 -11.39
C SER A 137 -8.70 6.78 -12.08
N TYR A 138 -8.48 6.69 -13.41
CA TYR A 138 -7.31 7.28 -14.10
C TYR A 138 -7.55 7.61 -15.59
N LEU A 139 -6.75 8.50 -16.20
CA LEU A 139 -6.77 9.00 -17.61
C LEU A 139 -5.42 9.67 -17.96
N TYR A 140 -4.47 9.03 -18.66
CA TYR A 140 -3.10 9.54 -18.93
C TYR A 140 -2.87 10.28 -20.27
N PHE A 141 -2.70 11.59 -20.38
CA PHE A 141 -2.41 12.20 -21.68
C PHE A 141 -0.90 12.23 -21.99
N LYS A 142 -0.46 11.67 -23.13
CA LYS A 142 0.86 11.89 -23.80
C LYS A 142 0.72 11.88 -25.35
N PRO A 143 1.30 12.82 -26.12
CA PRO A 143 1.43 12.85 -27.56
C PRO A 143 2.36 11.80 -28.14
N GLU A 144 2.97 10.93 -27.33
CA GLU A 144 3.56 9.66 -27.76
C GLU A 144 3.31 8.59 -26.70
N ASP A 145 2.87 7.41 -27.11
CA ASP A 145 2.66 6.21 -26.27
C ASP A 145 1.50 6.21 -25.25
N ASN A 146 0.55 5.34 -25.60
CA ASN A 146 -0.46 4.62 -24.81
C ASN A 146 -0.88 5.23 -23.46
N GLU A 147 -2.05 5.85 -23.50
CA GLU A 147 -2.85 6.37 -22.41
C GLU A 147 -3.74 5.31 -21.79
N VAL A 148 -3.81 5.26 -20.46
CA VAL A 148 -4.66 4.33 -19.74
C VAL A 148 -5.70 5.11 -18.95
N LEU A 149 -6.93 4.72 -19.16
CA LEU A 149 -8.12 5.05 -18.43
C LEU A 149 -8.47 3.95 -17.43
N THR A 150 -9.18 4.25 -16.34
CA THR A 150 -9.91 3.21 -15.61
C THR A 150 -11.33 3.66 -15.35
N SER A 151 -12.33 2.78 -15.48
CA SER A 151 -13.65 2.97 -14.84
C SER A 151 -13.65 2.19 -13.52
N ASP A 152 -14.61 2.39 -12.60
CA ASP A 152 -14.66 1.78 -11.25
C ASP A 152 -14.29 0.27 -11.11
N LYS A 153 -14.23 -0.49 -12.20
CA LYS A 153 -13.75 -1.90 -12.25
C LYS A 153 -12.96 -2.24 -13.52
N CYS A 154 -12.77 -1.28 -14.42
CA CYS A 154 -12.20 -1.51 -15.76
C CYS A 154 -10.95 -0.67 -15.96
N VAL A 155 -10.01 -1.16 -16.76
CA VAL A 155 -8.88 -0.40 -17.29
C VAL A 155 -9.11 -0.28 -18.80
N ILE A 156 -9.22 0.93 -19.31
CA ILE A 156 -9.36 1.28 -20.71
C ILE A 156 -8.04 1.89 -21.18
N VAL A 157 -7.67 1.80 -22.45
CA VAL A 157 -6.45 2.39 -23.00
C VAL A 157 -6.79 3.09 -24.30
N PHE A 158 -6.25 4.28 -24.48
CA PHE A 158 -6.26 5.06 -25.72
C PHE A 158 -4.82 5.25 -26.17
N GLN A 159 -4.60 5.41 -27.46
CA GLN A 159 -3.29 5.69 -28.01
C GLN A 159 -3.40 6.93 -28.89
N TRP A 160 -2.41 7.80 -28.79
CA TRP A 160 -2.38 9.00 -29.61
C TRP A 160 -1.77 8.69 -30.98
N ASN A 161 -2.45 9.11 -32.05
CA ASN A 161 -1.86 9.08 -33.39
C ASN A 161 -1.24 10.45 -33.71
N GLN A 162 0.10 10.52 -33.71
CA GLN A 162 0.86 11.72 -34.02
C GLN A 162 0.55 12.32 -35.40
N GLN A 163 0.29 11.49 -36.41
CA GLN A 163 0.09 11.93 -37.79
C GLN A 163 -1.24 12.67 -37.94
N ASN A 164 -2.28 12.20 -37.25
CA ASN A 164 -3.64 12.70 -37.40
C ASN A 164 -4.08 13.59 -36.23
N CYS A 165 -3.25 13.71 -35.19
CA CYS A 165 -3.58 14.43 -33.95
C CYS A 165 -4.93 13.99 -33.36
N LEU A 166 -5.17 12.68 -33.34
CA LEU A 166 -6.40 12.09 -32.83
C LEU A 166 -6.07 10.94 -31.88
N TRP A 167 -6.83 10.87 -30.80
CA TRP A 167 -6.87 9.72 -29.92
C TRP A 167 -7.63 8.58 -30.59
N PHE A 168 -7.03 7.40 -30.60
CA PHE A 168 -7.72 6.17 -30.94
C PHE A 168 -7.87 5.31 -29.70
N TYR A 169 -9.02 4.67 -29.59
CA TYR A 169 -9.28 3.70 -28.55
C TYR A 169 -8.42 2.45 -28.83
N LEU A 170 -7.56 2.08 -27.87
CA LEU A 170 -6.72 0.88 -27.96
C LEU A 170 -7.46 -0.33 -27.39
N GLY A 171 -8.19 -0.17 -26.29
CA GLY A 171 -9.01 -1.24 -25.76
C GLY A 171 -9.50 -1.05 -24.34
N LYS A 172 -10.42 -1.92 -23.90
CA LYS A 172 -10.96 -1.96 -22.53
C LYS A 172 -10.77 -3.34 -21.95
N SER A 173 -10.44 -3.39 -20.67
CA SER A 173 -10.34 -4.59 -19.85
C SER A 173 -11.11 -4.39 -18.56
N ARG A 174 -11.74 -5.45 -18.06
CA ARG A 174 -12.32 -5.51 -16.72
C ARG A 174 -11.62 -6.61 -15.94
N ALA A 175 -10.33 -6.40 -15.67
CA ALA A 175 -9.51 -7.38 -14.97
C ALA A 175 -9.85 -7.47 -13.48
N HIS A 176 -10.32 -6.36 -12.89
CA HIS A 176 -10.64 -6.26 -11.48
C HIS A 176 -12.13 -6.44 -11.19
N TYR A 177 -12.44 -7.05 -10.05
CA TYR A 177 -13.83 -7.19 -9.59
C TYR A 177 -14.19 -6.15 -8.51
N LYS A 178 -13.19 -5.49 -7.93
CA LYS A 178 -13.33 -4.30 -7.07
C LYS A 178 -12.67 -3.08 -7.70
N GLU A 179 -12.70 -1.97 -6.96
CA GLU A 179 -12.18 -0.67 -7.38
C GLU A 179 -10.66 -0.69 -7.58
N VAL A 180 -10.24 -0.14 -8.72
CA VAL A 180 -8.82 0.10 -9.01
C VAL A 180 -8.37 1.28 -8.15
N MET A 181 -7.42 1.01 -7.26
CA MET A 181 -6.86 1.96 -6.32
C MET A 181 -5.82 2.86 -6.97
N ASP A 182 -4.96 2.29 -7.82
CA ASP A 182 -3.80 2.99 -8.35
C ASP A 182 -3.37 2.42 -9.71
N LEU A 183 -2.67 3.21 -10.51
CA LEU A 183 -2.08 2.84 -11.79
C LEU A 183 -0.64 3.32 -11.87
N MET A 184 0.23 2.52 -12.48
CA MET A 184 1.62 2.91 -12.67
C MET A 184 2.13 2.45 -14.02
N PHE A 185 2.81 3.36 -14.71
CA PHE A 185 3.67 3.00 -15.83
C PHE A 185 5.09 2.77 -15.33
N MET A 186 5.72 1.72 -15.83
CA MET A 186 7.15 1.49 -15.64
C MET A 186 7.85 1.32 -16.97
N PRO A 187 9.12 1.74 -17.08
CA PRO A 187 9.92 1.40 -18.25
C PRO A 187 10.06 -0.13 -18.34
N ALA A 188 9.88 -0.69 -19.54
CA ALA A 188 10.32 -2.04 -19.81
C ALA A 188 11.85 -2.04 -19.95
N LEU A 189 12.50 -3.09 -19.43
CA LEU A 189 13.94 -3.28 -19.62
C LEU A 189 14.28 -3.74 -21.05
N ASP A 190 13.33 -4.44 -21.68
CA ASP A 190 13.52 -5.16 -22.95
C ASP A 190 12.68 -4.60 -24.11
N GLU A 191 11.78 -3.64 -23.86
CA GLU A 191 10.83 -3.12 -24.85
C GLU A 191 10.89 -1.59 -24.91
N ASP A 192 10.66 -1.03 -26.11
CA ASP A 192 10.58 0.43 -26.33
C ASP A 192 9.33 1.05 -25.68
N MET A 193 8.38 0.24 -25.21
CA MET A 193 7.12 0.70 -24.62
C MET A 193 7.05 0.46 -23.11
N ALA A 194 6.39 1.38 -22.41
CA ALA A 194 6.17 1.29 -20.98
C ALA A 194 5.18 0.16 -20.65
N ARG A 195 5.42 -0.53 -19.52
CA ARG A 195 4.52 -1.54 -18.94
C ARG A 195 3.49 -0.84 -18.08
N LEU A 196 2.23 -1.22 -18.25
CA LEU A 196 1.13 -0.70 -17.44
C LEU A 196 0.76 -1.69 -16.35
N PHE A 197 0.67 -1.18 -15.12
CA PHE A 197 0.19 -1.88 -13.95
C PHE A 197 -1.07 -1.24 -13.39
N SER A 198 -2.00 -2.06 -12.91
CA SER A 198 -3.10 -1.63 -12.06
C SER A 198 -3.13 -2.39 -10.74
N LEU A 199 -3.46 -1.65 -9.68
CA LEU A 199 -3.62 -2.18 -8.33
C LEU A 199 -5.05 -1.95 -7.86
N SER A 200 -5.64 -2.92 -7.18
CA SER A 200 -7.06 -2.87 -6.80
C SER A 200 -7.33 -3.38 -5.39
N LEU A 201 -8.47 -2.96 -4.83
CA LEU A 201 -9.02 -3.45 -3.56
C LEU A 201 -9.29 -4.96 -3.54
N ASP A 202 -9.26 -5.61 -4.71
CA ASP A 202 -9.35 -7.07 -4.83
C ASP A 202 -8.03 -7.80 -4.53
N ARG A 203 -6.97 -7.05 -4.19
CA ARG A 203 -5.61 -7.53 -3.85
C ARG A 203 -4.84 -8.06 -5.06
N MET A 204 -5.28 -7.72 -6.27
CA MET A 204 -4.63 -8.11 -7.51
C MET A 204 -3.77 -6.96 -8.05
N LEU A 205 -2.60 -7.32 -8.57
CA LEU A 205 -1.78 -6.52 -9.45
C LEU A 205 -1.92 -7.08 -10.87
N VAL A 206 -2.36 -6.25 -11.81
CA VAL A 206 -2.57 -6.67 -13.20
C VAL A 206 -1.62 -5.91 -14.11
N GLU A 207 -0.95 -6.64 -14.99
CA GLU A 207 -0.10 -6.12 -16.04
C GLU A 207 -0.79 -6.26 -17.40
N TYR A 208 -0.70 -5.24 -18.24
CA TYR A 208 -1.39 -5.20 -19.54
C TYR A 208 -0.44 -5.20 -20.72
N ASP A 209 -0.87 -5.86 -21.80
CA ASP A 209 -0.14 -5.92 -23.07
C ASP A 209 -0.55 -4.74 -23.94
N LEU A 210 0.24 -3.67 -23.94
CA LEU A 210 -0.11 -2.50 -24.74
C LEU A 210 0.22 -2.68 -26.23
N ILE A 211 1.09 -3.62 -26.60
CA ILE A 211 1.53 -3.82 -27.98
C ILE A 211 0.50 -4.63 -28.76
N ASN A 212 -0.03 -5.70 -28.16
CA ASN A 212 -0.94 -6.62 -28.82
C ASN A 212 -2.43 -6.32 -28.56
N SER A 213 -2.75 -5.19 -27.93
CA SER A 213 -4.12 -4.76 -27.66
C SER A 213 -4.71 -3.95 -28.82
N PHE A 214 -5.93 -4.30 -29.22
CA PHE A 214 -6.73 -3.55 -30.20
C PHE A 214 -8.21 -3.84 -29.94
N ASP A 215 -9.02 -2.80 -29.76
CA ASP A 215 -10.41 -2.79 -29.27
C ASP A 215 -10.67 -3.44 -27.88
N SER A 216 -9.83 -4.36 -27.46
CA SER A 216 -9.83 -5.03 -26.15
C SER A 216 -8.43 -4.97 -25.55
N LEU A 217 -8.34 -4.44 -24.33
CA LEU A 217 -7.08 -4.38 -23.61
C LEU A 217 -6.77 -5.77 -23.06
N LYS A 218 -5.66 -6.36 -23.51
CA LYS A 218 -5.20 -7.68 -23.10
C LYS A 218 -4.44 -7.60 -21.79
N VAL A 219 -4.68 -8.59 -20.94
CA VAL A 219 -3.94 -8.81 -19.70
C VAL A 219 -2.76 -9.72 -20.01
N LEU A 220 -1.54 -9.29 -19.65
CA LEU A 220 -0.35 -10.13 -19.66
C LEU A 220 -0.34 -11.05 -18.45
N VAL A 221 -0.45 -10.45 -17.27
CA VAL A 221 -0.30 -11.13 -15.98
C VAL A 221 -1.31 -10.56 -14.99
N SER A 222 -1.83 -11.40 -14.10
CA SER A 222 -2.77 -11.02 -13.06
C SER A 222 -2.43 -11.79 -11.79
N ASP A 223 -1.66 -11.17 -10.91
CA ASP A 223 -1.12 -11.81 -9.71
C ASP A 223 -1.79 -11.26 -8.46
N ARG A 224 -2.07 -12.14 -7.50
CA ARG A 224 -2.45 -11.72 -6.16
C ARG A 224 -1.18 -11.32 -5.42
N ILE A 225 -1.18 -10.14 -4.79
CA ILE A 225 0.00 -9.63 -4.07
C ILE A 225 -0.24 -9.45 -2.56
N GLU A 226 -1.48 -9.60 -2.11
CA GLU A 226 -1.89 -9.50 -0.71
C GLU A 226 -2.89 -10.60 -0.36
N GLN A 227 -2.71 -11.20 0.83
CA GLN A 227 -3.61 -12.22 1.38
C GLN A 227 -4.62 -11.63 2.35
N GLU A 228 -4.17 -10.91 3.37
CA GLU A 228 -5.05 -10.33 4.39
C GLU A 228 -5.28 -8.83 4.18
N ALA A 229 -4.20 -8.07 3.99
CA ALA A 229 -4.24 -6.62 3.84
C ALA A 229 -4.87 -6.18 2.51
N VAL A 230 -5.21 -4.91 2.43
CA VAL A 230 -5.69 -4.25 1.22
C VAL A 230 -4.62 -3.28 0.75
N PRO A 231 -4.13 -3.43 -0.50
CA PRO A 231 -3.12 -2.53 -1.01
C PRO A 231 -3.78 -1.18 -1.38
N LEU A 232 -3.12 -0.08 -1.02
CA LEU A 232 -3.68 1.27 -1.10
C LEU A 232 -3.07 2.10 -2.23
N CYS A 233 -1.75 2.01 -2.41
CA CYS A 233 -1.02 2.71 -3.46
C CYS A 233 0.29 2.00 -3.76
N PHE A 234 0.88 2.33 -4.91
CA PHE A 234 2.19 1.82 -5.28
C PHE A 234 2.97 2.81 -6.12
N ILE A 235 4.29 2.85 -5.91
CA ILE A 235 5.19 3.79 -6.58
C ILE A 235 6.48 3.10 -7.02
N PRO A 236 7.17 3.61 -8.05
CA PRO A 236 8.48 3.11 -8.42
C PRO A 236 9.48 3.29 -7.28
N TYR A 237 10.28 2.28 -7.00
CA TYR A 237 11.40 2.41 -6.08
C TYR A 237 12.52 3.19 -6.77
N PRO A 238 13.15 4.18 -6.11
CA PRO A 238 14.28 4.89 -6.69
C PRO A 238 15.41 3.93 -7.10
N PRO A 239 16.14 4.17 -8.20
CA PRO A 239 17.19 3.27 -8.71
C PRO A 239 18.48 3.35 -7.86
N ILE A 240 18.38 3.05 -6.57
CA ILE A 240 19.48 3.02 -5.59
C ILE A 240 20.18 1.65 -5.61
N VAL A 241 19.45 0.61 -6.04
CA VAL A 241 19.91 -0.78 -6.14
C VAL A 241 19.99 -1.22 -7.60
N LYS A 242 20.69 -2.34 -7.86
CA LYS A 242 20.88 -2.87 -9.23
C LYS A 242 19.61 -3.44 -9.85
N GLU A 243 18.64 -3.82 -9.02
CA GLU A 243 17.34 -4.33 -9.44
C GLU A 243 16.32 -3.18 -9.53
N ASN A 244 15.31 -3.37 -10.39
CA ASN A 244 14.16 -2.46 -10.46
C ASN A 244 13.04 -2.96 -9.56
N PHE A 245 12.56 -2.07 -8.69
CA PHE A 245 11.51 -2.37 -7.74
C PHE A 245 10.37 -1.36 -7.85
N PHE A 246 9.21 -1.77 -7.37
CA PHE A 246 8.16 -0.85 -6.96
C PHE A 246 7.75 -1.18 -5.54
N ILE A 247 7.25 -0.17 -4.84
CA ILE A 247 6.81 -0.25 -3.46
C ILE A 247 5.29 -0.30 -3.45
N VAL A 248 4.70 -1.15 -2.62
CA VAL A 248 3.27 -1.17 -2.33
C VAL A 248 3.07 -0.86 -0.86
N ALA A 249 2.18 0.09 -0.54
CA ALA A 249 1.73 0.35 0.82
C ALA A 249 0.31 -0.22 1.03
N ASN A 250 0.05 -0.79 2.21
CA ASN A 250 -1.23 -1.40 2.53
C ASN A 250 -1.87 -0.87 3.82
N ASP A 251 -3.12 -1.29 4.07
CA ASP A 251 -3.91 -0.90 5.25
C ASP A 251 -3.47 -1.60 6.56
N ALA A 252 -2.48 -2.50 6.52
CA ALA A 252 -1.93 -3.22 7.66
C ALA A 252 -0.58 -2.65 8.13
N PHE A 253 -0.29 -1.38 7.79
CA PHE A 253 0.96 -0.69 8.14
C PHE A 253 2.21 -1.39 7.59
N LYS A 254 2.10 -1.99 6.40
CA LYS A 254 3.23 -2.59 5.72
C LYS A 254 3.59 -1.83 4.45
N ILE A 255 4.90 -1.78 4.23
CA ILE A 255 5.50 -1.37 2.98
C ILE A 255 6.19 -2.61 2.41
N LYS A 256 5.78 -3.02 1.21
CA LYS A 256 6.30 -4.19 0.51
C LYS A 256 7.07 -3.78 -0.73
N LEU A 257 8.24 -4.37 -0.93
CA LEU A 257 9.11 -4.13 -2.08
C LEU A 257 8.98 -5.29 -3.07
N PHE A 258 8.51 -5.01 -4.28
CA PHE A 258 8.28 -6.01 -5.32
C PHE A 258 9.20 -5.81 -6.52
N ASN A 259 9.82 -6.90 -6.98
CA ASN A 259 10.63 -6.87 -8.20
C ASN A 259 9.73 -6.57 -9.42
N SER A 260 10.12 -5.58 -10.21
CA SER A 260 9.31 -5.15 -11.36
C SER A 260 9.21 -6.21 -12.46
N THR A 261 10.17 -7.12 -12.55
CA THR A 261 10.22 -8.17 -13.57
C THR A 261 9.59 -9.46 -13.09
N THR A 262 10.06 -9.99 -11.95
CA THR A 262 9.60 -11.29 -11.44
C THR A 262 8.34 -11.23 -10.60
N LYS A 263 7.90 -10.02 -10.20
CA LYS A 263 6.78 -9.78 -9.26
C LYS A 263 6.94 -10.41 -7.89
N MET A 264 8.11 -10.97 -7.59
CA MET A 264 8.39 -11.54 -6.27
C MET A 264 8.51 -10.42 -5.23
N CYS A 265 7.87 -10.62 -4.09
CA CYS A 265 8.09 -9.78 -2.91
C CYS A 265 9.51 -10.04 -2.39
N ARG A 266 10.35 -9.00 -2.38
CA ARG A 266 11.74 -9.10 -1.92
C ARG A 266 11.91 -8.67 -0.48
N GLN A 267 10.97 -7.89 0.03
CA GLN A 267 11.02 -7.40 1.40
C GLN A 267 9.64 -6.93 1.86
N THR A 268 9.28 -7.26 3.09
CA THR A 268 8.17 -6.64 3.80
C THR A 268 8.71 -5.89 5.01
N THR A 269 8.24 -4.66 5.23
CA THR A 269 8.63 -3.87 6.41
C THR A 269 7.41 -3.32 7.11
N LEU A 270 7.42 -3.34 8.44
CA LEU A 270 6.41 -2.67 9.26
C LEU A 270 6.71 -1.18 9.28
N SER A 271 5.90 -0.37 8.58
CA SER A 271 6.04 1.09 8.56
C SER A 271 4.72 1.79 8.22
N PRO A 272 4.30 2.79 9.02
CA PRO A 272 4.87 3.20 10.31
C PRO A 272 4.49 2.23 11.43
N ALA A 273 5.41 1.94 12.36
CA ALA A 273 5.20 0.98 13.44
C ALA A 273 4.03 1.33 14.39
N TYR A 274 3.56 2.59 14.40
CA TYR A 274 2.53 3.07 15.33
C TYR A 274 1.58 4.09 14.67
N GLY A 275 0.44 3.61 14.14
CA GLY A 275 -0.86 4.31 14.14
C GLY A 275 -0.95 5.77 13.65
N SER A 276 -0.03 6.21 12.81
CA SER A 276 0.09 7.62 12.41
C SER A 276 -0.24 7.84 10.94
N GLN A 277 -0.69 9.04 10.60
CA GLN A 277 -1.12 9.37 9.23
C GLN A 277 -0.01 9.94 8.35
N VAL A 278 1.03 10.52 8.94
CA VAL A 278 2.13 11.16 8.20
C VAL A 278 3.46 10.75 8.81
N GLY A 279 4.38 10.29 7.97
CA GLY A 279 5.69 9.83 8.42
C GLY A 279 6.80 10.10 7.42
N LEU A 280 8.03 9.95 7.89
CA LEU A 280 9.26 10.07 7.12
C LEU A 280 10.11 8.84 7.42
N THR A 281 10.60 8.18 6.37
CA THR A 281 11.45 6.98 6.47
C THR A 281 12.68 7.13 5.60
N ILE A 282 13.84 6.77 6.15
CA ILE A 282 15.12 6.70 5.44
C ILE A 282 15.16 5.42 4.60
N LEU A 283 15.61 5.54 3.34
CA LEU A 283 15.91 4.40 2.47
C LEU A 283 17.36 3.92 2.65
N PRO A 284 17.66 2.62 2.46
CA PRO A 284 16.73 1.53 2.12
C PRO A 284 15.87 1.12 3.32
N PHE A 285 14.67 0.58 3.04
CA PHE A 285 13.81 0.04 4.08
C PHE A 285 14.47 -1.17 4.74
N ASP A 286 14.49 -1.22 6.06
CA ASP A 286 15.04 -2.35 6.85
C ASP A 286 14.19 -2.68 8.08
N GLY A 287 13.05 -1.99 8.26
CA GLY A 287 12.19 -2.12 9.43
C GLY A 287 12.75 -1.49 10.70
N ASN A 288 13.88 -0.79 10.65
CA ASN A 288 14.45 -0.14 11.82
C ASN A 288 13.54 1.02 12.30
N PRO A 289 13.01 0.96 13.53
CA PRO A 289 12.10 1.98 14.03
C PRO A 289 12.77 3.36 14.23
N TYR A 290 14.11 3.43 14.31
CA TYR A 290 14.85 4.68 14.43
C TYR A 290 15.16 5.34 13.07
N LYS A 291 14.95 4.63 11.96
CA LYS A 291 15.03 5.18 10.59
C LYS A 291 13.70 5.74 10.10
N SER A 292 12.65 5.56 10.89
CA SER A 292 11.31 6.03 10.56
C SER A 292 10.80 6.90 11.69
N MET A 293 10.10 7.97 11.34
CA MET A 293 9.32 8.73 12.30
C MET A 293 7.93 8.93 11.77
N ALA A 294 6.96 9.04 12.66
CA ALA A 294 5.58 9.15 12.26
C ALA A 294 4.78 9.89 13.33
N LEU A 295 3.84 10.74 12.90
CA LEU A 295 3.07 11.62 13.77
C LEU A 295 1.62 11.74 13.30
N ILE A 296 0.74 12.10 14.24
CA ILE A 296 -0.65 12.39 13.95
C ILE A 296 -0.73 13.86 13.52
N ALA A 297 -0.80 14.10 12.22
CA ALA A 297 -1.00 15.45 11.68
C ALA A 297 -2.45 15.89 11.85
N HIS A 298 -3.39 15.05 11.41
CA HIS A 298 -4.81 15.37 11.31
C HIS A 298 -5.64 14.22 11.89
N LYS A 299 -6.94 14.45 12.12
CA LYS A 299 -7.84 13.31 12.42
C LYS A 299 -8.00 12.42 11.20
N GLN A 300 -7.99 13.01 10.01
CA GLN A 300 -7.95 12.33 8.72
C GLN A 300 -7.22 13.22 7.71
N ALA A 301 -5.92 12.98 7.53
CA ALA A 301 -5.12 13.60 6.50
C ALA A 301 -5.69 13.23 5.12
N HIS A 302 -6.01 14.24 4.32
CA HIS A 302 -6.57 14.07 2.98
C HIS A 302 -5.48 14.17 1.91
N ASP A 303 -4.48 15.04 2.12
CA ASP A 303 -3.40 15.24 1.17
C ASP A 303 -2.10 15.68 1.89
N VAL A 304 -0.98 15.39 1.25
CA VAL A 304 0.37 15.70 1.70
C VAL A 304 1.22 16.22 0.54
N ALA A 305 1.88 17.35 0.73
CA ALA A 305 2.71 17.97 -0.28
C ALA A 305 4.07 18.37 0.28
N CYS A 306 5.15 17.94 -0.39
CA CYS A 306 6.51 18.29 -0.02
C CYS A 306 7.01 19.50 -0.82
N SER A 307 7.83 20.34 -0.21
CA SER A 307 8.53 21.41 -0.91
C SER A 307 9.57 20.82 -1.87
N PHE A 308 9.88 21.56 -2.93
CA PHE A 308 10.86 21.11 -3.92
C PHE A 308 12.27 20.91 -3.35
N ASP A 309 12.63 21.70 -2.33
CA ASP A 309 13.89 21.55 -1.60
C ASP A 309 13.85 20.48 -0.51
N GLY A 310 12.72 19.79 -0.32
CA GLY A 310 12.51 18.76 0.70
C GLY A 310 12.42 19.28 2.14
N LYS A 311 12.54 20.59 2.38
CA LYS A 311 12.64 21.14 3.74
C LYS A 311 11.29 21.35 4.43
N TYR A 312 10.20 21.42 3.69
CA TYR A 312 8.88 21.70 4.23
C TYR A 312 7.87 20.67 3.75
N LEU A 313 6.98 20.26 4.65
CA LEU A 313 5.84 19.41 4.32
C LEU A 313 4.55 20.17 4.67
N PHE A 314 3.54 20.06 3.83
CA PHE A 314 2.22 20.58 4.09
C PHE A 314 1.25 19.40 4.15
N THR A 315 0.39 19.40 5.15
CA THR A 315 -0.66 18.40 5.29
C THR A 315 -1.99 19.11 5.47
N CYS A 316 -3.03 18.70 4.77
CA CYS A 316 -4.39 19.16 5.02
C CYS A 316 -5.25 17.99 5.49
N GLY A 317 -6.09 18.21 6.50
CA GLY A 317 -7.13 17.25 6.82
C GLY A 317 -8.40 17.66 6.09
N GLY A 318 -9.12 16.66 5.58
CA GLY A 318 -10.30 16.92 4.75
C GLY A 318 -11.48 17.44 5.57
N SER A 319 -11.65 16.89 6.79
CA SER A 319 -12.73 17.26 7.71
C SER A 319 -12.29 18.27 8.78
N ASP A 320 -10.98 18.44 8.97
CA ASP A 320 -10.46 19.52 9.78
C ASP A 320 -10.20 20.76 8.91
N PRO A 321 -10.57 21.97 9.38
CA PRO A 321 -10.35 23.19 8.62
C PRO A 321 -8.92 23.70 8.82
N ASN A 322 -7.92 22.82 8.84
CA ASN A 322 -6.53 23.17 9.14
C ASN A 322 -5.57 22.68 8.04
N VAL A 323 -4.61 23.55 7.69
CA VAL A 323 -3.40 23.16 6.97
C VAL A 323 -2.26 23.23 7.97
N LEU A 324 -1.59 22.10 8.19
CA LEU A 324 -0.39 22.06 9.02
C LEU A 324 0.84 22.10 8.14
N MET A 325 1.86 22.74 8.70
CA MET A 325 3.10 23.03 8.02
C MET A 325 4.25 22.53 8.87
N TRP A 326 5.08 21.70 8.29
CA TRP A 326 6.14 20.99 8.98
C TRP A 326 7.48 21.42 8.39
N VAL A 327 8.48 21.52 9.25
CA VAL A 327 9.88 21.65 8.84
C VAL A 327 10.50 20.26 8.97
N ILE A 328 11.12 19.79 7.90
CA ILE A 328 11.80 18.50 7.88
C ILE A 328 13.25 18.71 8.29
N ASP A 329 13.64 18.07 9.40
CA ASP A 329 15.03 18.02 9.85
C ASP A 329 15.59 16.61 9.61
N TYR A 330 16.29 16.45 8.49
CA TYR A 330 16.96 15.21 8.13
C TYR A 330 18.05 14.83 9.14
N SER A 331 18.77 15.82 9.68
CA SER A 331 19.90 15.56 10.58
C SER A 331 19.45 14.98 11.93
N ALA A 332 18.27 15.37 12.40
CA ALA A 332 17.67 14.80 13.59
C ALA A 332 17.29 13.32 13.40
N LEU A 333 16.74 12.96 12.24
CA LEU A 333 16.38 11.56 11.94
C LEU A 333 17.62 10.69 11.69
N GLU A 334 18.63 11.22 10.99
CA GLU A 334 19.92 10.53 10.83
C GLU A 334 20.60 10.31 12.18
N ALA A 335 20.62 11.32 13.06
CA ALA A 335 21.15 11.20 14.41
C ALA A 335 20.37 10.15 15.23
N ALA A 336 19.03 10.11 15.12
CA ALA A 336 18.21 9.09 15.76
C ALA A 336 18.57 7.68 15.27
N SER A 337 18.76 7.51 13.95
CA SER A 337 19.21 6.24 13.37
C SER A 337 20.58 5.81 13.91
N CYS A 338 21.53 6.74 14.08
CA CYS A 338 22.84 6.43 14.65
C CYS A 338 22.76 6.08 16.15
N LEU A 339 21.84 6.71 16.90
CA LEU A 339 21.65 6.46 18.33
C LEU A 339 20.87 5.17 18.62
N GLY A 340 20.08 4.68 17.67
CA GLY A 340 19.33 3.41 17.79
C GLY A 340 20.22 2.18 17.96
N GLY A 341 21.50 2.29 17.58
CA GLY A 341 22.48 1.21 17.67
C GLY A 341 22.41 0.23 16.50
N ASP A 342 23.29 -0.78 16.57
CA ASP A 342 23.44 -1.78 15.51
C ASP A 342 22.78 -3.11 15.91
N GLY A 343 22.53 -3.95 14.90
CA GLY A 343 22.01 -5.31 15.05
C GLY A 343 20.55 -5.36 15.50
N LEU A 344 20.27 -6.10 16.58
CA LEU A 344 18.94 -6.19 17.20
C LEU A 344 18.59 -5.04 18.16
N ASN A 345 19.56 -4.22 18.57
CA ASN A 345 19.31 -3.16 19.55
C ASN A 345 18.13 -2.23 19.19
N PRO A 346 17.99 -1.78 17.93
CA PRO A 346 16.85 -0.97 17.51
C PRO A 346 15.50 -1.69 17.64
N PHE A 347 15.48 -3.01 17.47
CA PHE A 347 14.27 -3.81 17.33
C PHE A 347 13.69 -4.25 18.68
N TYR A 348 14.49 -4.24 19.75
CA TYR A 348 14.00 -4.57 21.08
C TYR A 348 12.86 -3.66 21.54
N SER A 349 12.81 -2.39 21.11
CA SER A 349 11.69 -1.50 21.47
C SER A 349 10.34 -1.93 20.86
N LEU A 350 10.36 -2.75 19.80
CA LEU A 350 9.17 -3.30 19.18
C LEU A 350 8.68 -4.57 19.90
N LEU A 351 9.54 -5.26 20.64
CA LEU A 351 9.19 -6.47 21.37
C LEU A 351 8.54 -6.13 22.72
N GLU A 352 7.48 -6.86 23.08
CA GLU A 352 6.83 -6.69 24.37
C GLU A 352 7.78 -7.09 25.50
N GLY A 353 8.10 -6.15 26.39
CA GLY A 353 9.08 -6.34 27.46
C GLY A 353 10.55 -6.16 27.05
N GLY A 354 10.82 -5.86 25.78
CA GLY A 354 12.17 -5.59 25.29
C GLY A 354 13.09 -6.81 25.30
N GLN A 355 14.40 -6.57 25.40
CA GLN A 355 15.43 -7.63 25.38
C GLN A 355 15.25 -8.65 26.50
N ASN A 356 14.83 -8.21 27.69
CA ASN A 356 14.60 -9.09 28.85
C ASN A 356 13.12 -9.49 28.99
N GLY A 357 12.33 -9.32 27.93
CA GLY A 357 10.92 -9.66 27.91
C GLY A 357 10.71 -11.17 27.80
N HIS A 358 9.58 -11.66 28.32
CA HIS A 358 9.18 -13.06 28.20
C HIS A 358 9.13 -13.52 26.74
N LEU A 359 8.60 -12.68 25.84
CA LEU A 359 8.49 -13.00 24.41
C LEU A 359 9.85 -13.24 23.76
N PHE A 360 10.87 -12.46 24.10
CA PHE A 360 12.21 -12.64 23.53
C PHE A 360 12.88 -13.91 24.06
N SER A 361 12.71 -14.21 25.36
CA SER A 361 13.18 -15.47 25.94
C SER A 361 12.50 -16.69 25.30
N GLU A 362 11.19 -16.62 25.05
CA GLU A 362 10.45 -17.67 24.34
C GLU A 362 10.94 -17.83 22.90
N LEU A 363 11.23 -16.73 22.21
CA LEU A 363 11.80 -16.74 20.86
C LEU A 363 13.16 -17.44 20.84
N GLU A 364 14.06 -17.12 21.79
CA GLU A 364 15.34 -17.82 21.94
C GLU A 364 15.14 -19.32 22.19
N ASP A 365 14.28 -19.69 23.14
CA ASP A 365 13.99 -21.09 23.49
C ASP A 365 13.43 -21.87 22.30
N TYR A 366 12.48 -21.31 21.55
CA TYR A 366 11.92 -21.96 20.36
C TYR A 366 12.94 -22.06 19.23
N PHE A 367 13.79 -21.04 19.04
CA PHE A 367 14.86 -21.09 18.06
C PHE A 367 15.83 -22.23 18.35
N TYR A 368 16.26 -22.38 19.61
CA TYR A 368 17.09 -23.51 20.04
C TYR A 368 16.36 -24.85 19.90
N PHE A 369 15.06 -24.89 20.20
CA PHE A 369 14.26 -26.10 20.01
C PHE A 369 14.21 -26.55 18.55
N CYS A 370 14.08 -25.63 17.59
CA CYS A 370 14.16 -25.94 16.15
C CYS A 370 15.51 -26.57 15.75
N GLN A 371 16.62 -26.13 16.35
CA GLN A 371 17.93 -26.74 16.11
C GLN A 371 17.99 -28.19 16.61
N ILE A 372 17.40 -28.46 17.77
CA ILE A 372 17.30 -29.82 18.33
C ILE A 372 16.41 -30.70 17.45
N ARG A 373 15.27 -30.16 17.01
CA ARG A 373 14.28 -30.87 16.19
C ARG A 373 14.83 -31.27 14.82
N SER A 374 15.56 -30.37 14.16
CA SER A 374 16.15 -30.63 12.84
C SER A 374 17.20 -31.76 12.85
N GLN A 375 17.84 -32.01 13.99
CA GLN A 375 18.80 -33.13 14.18
C GLN A 375 18.12 -34.43 14.64
N GLY A 376 16.80 -34.42 14.83
CA GLY A 376 16.04 -35.50 15.44
C GLY A 376 15.96 -35.33 16.97
N ILE A 377 14.73 -35.31 17.49
CA ILE A 377 14.49 -35.17 18.93
C ILE A 377 15.11 -36.36 19.69
N ASP A 378 14.93 -37.58 19.17
CA ASP A 378 15.39 -38.83 19.79
C ASP A 378 16.81 -39.26 19.36
N THR A 379 17.59 -38.36 18.74
CA THR A 379 18.95 -38.71 18.32
C THR A 379 19.85 -39.00 19.52
N MET A 380 20.61 -40.09 19.43
CA MET A 380 21.66 -40.47 20.40
C MET A 380 23.05 -39.98 19.96
N MET A 381 23.13 -39.31 18.80
CA MET A 381 24.37 -38.73 18.29
C MET A 381 24.70 -37.43 19.03
N PRO A 382 25.99 -37.05 19.12
CA PRO A 382 26.38 -35.74 19.65
C PRO A 382 25.69 -34.64 18.83
N ARG A 383 25.05 -33.69 19.50
CA ARG A 383 24.36 -32.58 18.82
C ARG A 383 25.37 -31.55 18.32
N GLU A 384 25.18 -31.08 17.10
CA GLU A 384 25.95 -29.98 16.55
C GLU A 384 25.35 -28.65 17.00
N VAL A 385 26.18 -27.78 17.58
CA VAL A 385 25.75 -26.44 17.99
C VAL A 385 25.92 -25.51 16.80
N SER A 386 24.81 -24.97 16.30
CA SER A 386 24.78 -23.99 15.22
C SER A 386 24.22 -22.66 15.75
N SER A 387 24.56 -21.55 15.10
CA SER A 387 23.88 -20.27 15.32
C SER A 387 22.72 -20.04 14.34
N LYS A 388 22.44 -21.02 13.47
CA LYS A 388 21.49 -20.91 12.36
C LYS A 388 20.47 -22.05 12.34
N ILE A 389 19.30 -21.77 11.79
CA ILE A 389 18.22 -22.73 11.48
C ILE A 389 17.99 -22.83 9.98
N SER A 390 17.42 -23.94 9.52
CA SER A 390 16.97 -24.12 8.13
C SER A 390 15.72 -23.28 7.86
N LEU A 391 15.55 -22.80 6.62
CA LEU A 391 14.34 -22.07 6.21
C LEU A 391 13.04 -22.89 6.36
N SER A 392 13.13 -24.22 6.36
CA SER A 392 12.00 -25.11 6.63
C SER A 392 11.41 -24.97 8.03
N GLU A 393 12.16 -24.40 8.98
CA GLU A 393 11.74 -24.21 10.37
C GLU A 393 10.96 -22.90 10.58
N VAL A 394 11.08 -21.93 9.66
CA VAL A 394 10.44 -20.60 9.76
C VAL A 394 8.93 -20.67 9.98
N PRO A 395 8.14 -21.47 9.23
CA PRO A 395 6.69 -21.54 9.45
C PRO A 395 6.32 -21.98 10.87
N PHE A 396 7.06 -22.95 11.42
CA PHE A 396 6.79 -23.50 12.74
C PHE A 396 7.15 -22.50 13.84
N LEU A 397 8.25 -21.76 13.67
CA LEU A 397 8.70 -20.76 14.64
C LEU A 397 7.74 -19.55 14.66
N MET A 398 7.27 -19.09 13.50
CA MET A 398 6.25 -18.04 13.41
C MET A 398 4.97 -18.45 14.16
N ARG A 399 4.48 -19.67 13.90
CA ARG A 399 3.27 -20.23 14.53
C ARG A 399 3.42 -20.43 16.04
N ALA A 400 4.61 -20.83 16.50
CA ALA A 400 4.91 -21.00 17.92
C ALA A 400 4.87 -19.66 18.68
N LEU A 401 5.30 -18.57 18.02
CA LEU A 401 5.26 -17.19 18.55
C LEU A 401 3.88 -16.53 18.43
N GLY A 402 2.85 -17.29 18.07
CA GLY A 402 1.47 -16.80 17.96
C GLY A 402 1.15 -15.99 16.70
N PHE A 403 2.03 -16.04 15.68
CA PHE A 403 1.74 -15.48 14.36
C PHE A 403 1.41 -16.61 13.38
N TYR A 404 0.24 -16.55 12.75
CA TYR A 404 -0.28 -17.59 11.87
C TYR A 404 -0.33 -17.11 10.42
N PRO A 405 0.82 -17.02 9.73
CA PRO A 405 0.89 -16.60 8.33
C PRO A 405 0.24 -17.64 7.41
N THR A 406 -0.28 -17.16 6.28
CA THR A 406 -0.76 -18.05 5.21
C THR A 406 0.42 -18.71 4.49
N GLU A 407 0.18 -19.78 3.74
CA GLU A 407 1.22 -20.49 2.96
C GLU A 407 1.88 -19.59 1.91
N GLU A 408 1.12 -18.70 1.26
CA GLU A 408 1.70 -17.70 0.35
C GLU A 408 2.60 -16.68 1.10
N GLU A 409 2.22 -16.26 2.30
CA GLU A 409 3.04 -15.37 3.13
C GLU A 409 4.32 -16.07 3.61
N ILE A 410 4.23 -17.36 3.95
CA ILE A 410 5.37 -18.21 4.27
C ILE A 410 6.33 -18.31 3.09
N GLU A 411 5.82 -18.56 1.89
CA GLU A 411 6.65 -18.61 0.68
C GLU A 411 7.34 -17.26 0.42
N ASN A 412 6.62 -16.15 0.60
CA ASN A 412 7.19 -14.81 0.49
C ASN A 412 8.30 -14.56 1.52
N MET A 413 8.10 -14.96 2.79
CA MET A 413 9.13 -14.87 3.84
C MET A 413 10.37 -15.71 3.50
N ILE A 414 10.17 -16.93 3.02
CA ILE A 414 11.28 -17.81 2.61
C ILE A 414 12.02 -17.19 1.41
N ASN A 415 11.32 -16.66 0.43
CA ASN A 415 11.92 -16.02 -0.75
C ASN A 415 12.66 -14.72 -0.41
N GLU A 416 12.13 -13.91 0.50
CA GLU A 416 12.79 -12.71 1.04
C GLU A 416 14.18 -13.07 1.58
N VAL A 417 14.26 -14.08 2.45
CA VAL A 417 15.53 -14.54 3.05
C VAL A 417 16.42 -15.22 2.02
N LYS A 418 15.88 -16.16 1.24
CA LYS A 418 16.62 -16.97 0.25
C LYS A 418 17.37 -16.11 -0.75
N PHE A 419 16.75 -15.02 -1.19
CA PHE A 419 17.31 -14.17 -2.24
C PHE A 419 17.96 -12.89 -1.69
N SER A 420 17.96 -12.64 -0.38
CA SER A 420 18.50 -11.44 0.28
C SER A 420 19.85 -10.97 -0.30
N GLU A 421 20.84 -11.85 -0.42
CA GLU A 421 22.19 -11.54 -0.93
C GLU A 421 22.43 -12.03 -2.37
N TYR A 422 21.41 -12.53 -3.07
CA TYR A 422 21.59 -13.24 -4.34
C TYR A 422 22.18 -12.37 -5.45
N VAL A 423 21.81 -11.09 -5.51
CA VAL A 423 22.28 -10.18 -6.57
C VAL A 423 23.76 -9.84 -6.44
N ASP A 424 24.26 -9.75 -5.21
CA ASP A 424 25.66 -9.39 -4.97
C ASP A 424 26.58 -10.62 -4.89
N THR A 425 26.07 -11.75 -4.39
CA THR A 425 26.88 -12.96 -4.16
C THR A 425 26.64 -14.08 -5.18
N GLY A 426 25.50 -14.07 -5.89
CA GLY A 426 25.05 -15.16 -6.74
C GLY A 426 24.60 -16.42 -5.99
N LYS A 427 24.52 -16.39 -4.65
CA LYS A 427 24.19 -17.55 -3.82
C LYS A 427 22.81 -17.38 -3.18
N CYS A 428 22.04 -18.47 -3.17
CA CYS A 428 20.81 -18.55 -2.40
C CYS A 428 21.14 -18.91 -0.96
N MET A 429 20.50 -18.21 -0.02
CA MET A 429 20.56 -18.53 1.40
C MET A 429 19.61 -19.69 1.69
N ASP A 430 20.06 -20.65 2.51
CA ASP A 430 19.30 -21.83 2.94
C ASP A 430 19.09 -21.88 4.46
N SER A 431 19.71 -20.93 5.17
CA SER A 431 19.77 -20.89 6.62
C SER A 431 19.74 -19.44 7.10
N LEU A 432 19.23 -19.27 8.33
CA LEU A 432 18.94 -17.96 8.92
C LEU A 432 19.29 -17.98 10.41
N ASP A 433 19.83 -16.88 10.90
CA ASP A 433 20.22 -16.73 12.31
C ASP A 433 19.10 -16.10 13.16
N LEU A 434 19.33 -16.02 14.47
CA LEU A 434 18.36 -15.48 15.43
C LEU A 434 18.03 -14.00 15.16
N GLU A 435 19.00 -13.23 14.69
CA GLU A 435 18.84 -11.80 14.44
C GLU A 435 17.96 -11.55 13.22
N ASP A 436 18.30 -12.20 12.11
CA ASP A 436 17.54 -12.15 10.87
C ASP A 436 16.13 -12.70 11.08
N PHE A 437 15.98 -13.78 11.88
CA PHE A 437 14.65 -14.29 12.26
C PHE A 437 13.82 -13.25 13.00
N THR A 438 14.41 -12.59 14.00
CA THR A 438 13.70 -11.62 14.83
C THR A 438 13.24 -10.43 13.98
N LYS A 439 14.08 -9.96 13.06
CA LYS A 439 13.71 -8.91 12.10
C LYS A 439 12.58 -9.36 11.18
N LEU A 440 12.68 -10.57 10.61
CA LEU A 440 11.63 -11.15 9.76
C LEU A 440 10.30 -11.25 10.51
N TYR A 441 10.32 -11.79 11.73
CA TYR A 441 9.14 -11.91 12.59
C TYR A 441 8.51 -10.54 12.88
N LEU A 442 9.29 -9.54 13.29
CA LEU A 442 8.78 -8.20 13.60
C LEU A 442 8.19 -7.49 12.38
N ASN A 443 8.79 -7.68 11.21
CA ASN A 443 8.36 -7.06 9.98
C ASN A 443 7.11 -7.72 9.38
N HIS A 444 6.91 -9.02 9.58
CA HIS A 444 5.75 -9.75 9.04
C HIS A 444 4.58 -9.84 10.01
N ARG A 445 4.83 -9.92 11.33
CA ARG A 445 3.75 -10.02 12.32
C ARG A 445 2.74 -8.87 12.18
N PRO A 446 1.44 -9.12 12.38
CA PRO A 446 0.43 -8.10 12.25
C PRO A 446 0.63 -7.02 13.32
N ALA A 447 0.34 -5.76 12.98
CA ALA A 447 0.44 -4.64 13.93
C ALA A 447 -0.53 -4.79 15.11
N PHE A 448 -1.67 -5.44 14.87
CA PHE A 448 -2.66 -5.79 15.88
C PHE A 448 -2.90 -7.30 15.83
N GLY A 449 -2.94 -7.94 17.00
CA GLY A 449 -3.29 -9.36 17.08
C GLY A 449 -4.72 -9.65 16.60
N LEU A 450 -5.04 -10.92 16.44
CA LEU A 450 -6.37 -11.40 16.05
C LEU A 450 -7.45 -10.85 16.99
N GLN A 451 -8.39 -10.08 16.44
CA GLN A 451 -9.50 -9.51 17.19
C GLN A 451 -10.75 -10.38 17.09
N ILE A 452 -11.55 -10.40 18.18
CA ILE A 452 -12.86 -11.08 18.20
C ILE A 452 -13.76 -10.58 17.06
N SER A 453 -13.73 -9.28 16.78
CA SER A 453 -14.50 -8.61 15.72
C SER A 453 -14.20 -9.18 14.32
N GLN A 454 -12.95 -9.56 14.05
CA GLN A 454 -12.54 -10.15 12.77
C GLN A 454 -13.16 -11.53 12.58
N VAL A 455 -13.16 -12.37 13.62
CA VAL A 455 -13.80 -13.69 13.60
C VAL A 455 -15.31 -13.55 13.42
N GLU A 456 -15.94 -12.62 14.13
CA GLU A 456 -17.38 -12.34 13.96
C GLU A 456 -17.73 -11.89 12.54
N LYS A 457 -16.92 -11.01 11.94
CA LYS A 457 -17.08 -10.56 10.55
C LYS A 457 -16.90 -11.73 9.56
N ALA A 458 -15.97 -12.65 9.82
CA ALA A 458 -15.81 -13.85 9.00
C ALA A 458 -17.04 -14.75 9.07
N PHE A 459 -17.57 -15.03 10.28
CA PHE A 459 -18.81 -15.81 10.45
C PHE A 459 -20.01 -15.15 9.76
N LYS A 460 -20.13 -13.82 9.83
CA LYS A 460 -21.16 -13.07 9.10
C LYS A 460 -21.04 -13.25 7.58
N THR A 461 -19.82 -13.24 7.06
CA THR A 461 -19.56 -13.39 5.61
C THR A 461 -19.91 -14.79 5.12
N VAL A 462 -19.60 -15.82 5.91
CA VAL A 462 -19.78 -17.23 5.53
C VAL A 462 -21.23 -17.70 5.68
N THR A 463 -21.97 -17.21 6.68
CA THR A 463 -23.31 -17.70 7.00
C THR A 463 -24.43 -17.03 6.20
N HIS A 464 -24.18 -15.86 5.59
CA HIS A 464 -25.16 -15.11 4.77
C HIS A 464 -26.54 -14.94 5.43
N GLN A 465 -26.62 -14.77 6.76
CA GLN A 465 -27.88 -14.57 7.49
C GLN A 465 -28.06 -13.11 7.91
N ASP A 466 -29.18 -12.49 7.52
CA ASP A 466 -29.54 -11.14 8.00
C ASP A 466 -30.38 -11.25 9.29
N GLY A 467 -29.75 -10.95 10.43
CA GLY A 467 -30.40 -10.85 11.73
C GLY A 467 -30.48 -12.16 12.51
N GLY A 468 -29.59 -12.33 13.49
CA GLY A 468 -29.52 -13.48 14.40
C GLY A 468 -28.09 -13.72 14.90
N GLU A 469 -27.90 -14.69 15.81
CA GLU A 469 -26.54 -15.22 16.07
C GLU A 469 -26.06 -15.95 14.81
N TYR A 470 -24.96 -15.51 14.22
CA TYR A 470 -24.33 -16.14 13.04
C TYR A 470 -23.85 -17.55 13.40
N LYS A 471 -24.62 -18.58 13.00
CA LYS A 471 -24.34 -19.99 13.25
C LYS A 471 -24.08 -20.74 11.95
N ILE A 472 -23.08 -21.61 11.97
CA ILE A 472 -22.77 -22.50 10.86
C ILE A 472 -22.91 -23.96 11.30
N GLN A 473 -23.44 -24.80 10.41
CA GLN A 473 -23.45 -26.24 10.63
C GLN A 473 -22.03 -26.79 10.54
N LYS A 474 -21.69 -27.73 11.43
CA LYS A 474 -20.37 -28.35 11.48
C LYS A 474 -19.92 -28.88 10.12
N GLU A 475 -20.77 -29.63 9.43
CA GLU A 475 -20.44 -30.23 8.12
C GLU A 475 -20.15 -29.16 7.07
N GLN A 476 -20.87 -28.04 7.13
CA GLN A 476 -20.64 -26.90 6.24
C GLN A 476 -19.31 -26.19 6.57
N LEU A 477 -18.97 -26.03 7.86
CA LEU A 477 -17.69 -25.44 8.26
C LEU A 477 -16.51 -26.29 7.80
N ILE A 478 -16.58 -27.61 8.02
CA ILE A 478 -15.53 -28.55 7.59
C ILE A 478 -15.38 -28.48 6.06
N LYS A 479 -16.49 -28.54 5.33
CA LYS A 479 -16.47 -28.43 3.87
C LYS A 479 -15.83 -27.12 3.40
N LEU A 480 -16.09 -26.01 4.06
CA LEU A 480 -15.49 -24.73 3.70
C LEU A 480 -13.98 -24.69 3.99
N LEU A 481 -13.52 -25.20 5.12
CA LEU A 481 -12.09 -25.28 5.45
C LEU A 481 -11.33 -26.19 4.48
N GLN A 482 -12.01 -27.19 3.91
CA GLN A 482 -11.44 -28.11 2.93
C GLN A 482 -11.53 -27.63 1.49
N GLU A 483 -12.50 -26.76 1.14
CA GLU A 483 -12.78 -26.37 -0.26
C GLU A 483 -12.51 -24.88 -0.59
N LYS A 484 -12.25 -24.02 0.39
CA LYS A 484 -12.10 -22.57 0.17
C LYS A 484 -10.82 -22.04 0.78
N GLY A 485 -10.17 -21.10 0.09
CA GLY A 485 -8.92 -20.49 0.54
C GLY A 485 -7.77 -21.47 0.45
N GLU A 486 -6.83 -21.36 1.38
CA GLU A 486 -5.78 -22.37 1.57
C GLU A 486 -6.41 -23.61 2.20
N HIS A 487 -6.49 -24.67 1.40
CA HIS A 487 -7.21 -25.89 1.76
C HIS A 487 -6.51 -26.62 2.90
N LEU A 488 -7.25 -26.88 3.97
CA LEU A 488 -6.78 -27.72 5.06
C LEU A 488 -7.02 -29.18 4.70
N ASN A 489 -5.93 -29.95 4.57
CA ASN A 489 -6.03 -31.38 4.27
C ASN A 489 -6.73 -32.12 5.41
N GLU A 490 -7.33 -33.29 5.14
CA GLU A 490 -8.01 -34.06 6.19
C GLU A 490 -7.07 -34.40 7.35
N SER A 491 -5.83 -34.79 7.07
CA SER A 491 -4.81 -35.06 8.10
C SER A 491 -4.49 -33.83 8.94
N GLU A 492 -4.29 -32.67 8.29
CA GLU A 492 -3.98 -31.41 8.99
C GLU A 492 -5.15 -30.96 9.86
N PHE A 493 -6.39 -31.11 9.38
CA PHE A 493 -7.58 -30.83 10.16
C PHE A 493 -7.65 -31.67 11.43
N PHE A 494 -7.36 -32.97 11.32
CA PHE A 494 -7.32 -33.85 12.49
C PHE A 494 -6.18 -33.49 13.45
N ASP A 495 -4.99 -33.17 12.93
CA ASP A 495 -3.85 -32.74 13.75
C ASP A 495 -4.14 -31.43 14.49
N CYS A 496 -4.83 -30.47 13.85
CA CYS A 496 -5.28 -29.23 14.48
C CYS A 496 -6.30 -29.49 15.60
N ILE A 497 -7.26 -30.42 15.41
CA ILE A 497 -8.22 -30.76 16.47
C ILE A 497 -7.52 -31.53 17.59
N MET A 498 -6.61 -32.46 17.27
CA MET A 498 -5.84 -33.20 18.26
C MET A 498 -5.03 -32.24 19.13
N SER A 499 -4.24 -31.35 18.54
CA SER A 499 -3.47 -30.35 19.29
C SER A 499 -4.35 -29.44 20.14
N SER A 500 -5.53 -29.07 19.65
CA SER A 500 -6.50 -28.27 20.41
C SER A 500 -7.17 -29.06 21.55
N THR A 501 -7.21 -30.40 21.50
CA THR A 501 -7.91 -31.27 22.46
C THR A 501 -7.00 -31.93 23.49
N VAL A 502 -5.69 -32.00 23.26
CA VAL A 502 -4.73 -32.62 24.18
C VAL A 502 -4.61 -31.80 25.47
N ASN A 503 -5.51 -32.08 26.42
CA ASN A 503 -5.08 -32.32 27.79
C ASN A 503 -4.34 -33.67 27.77
N SER A 504 -3.20 -33.74 28.44
CA SER A 504 -2.17 -34.79 28.47
C SER A 504 -2.58 -36.27 28.64
N ASP A 505 -3.86 -36.62 28.67
CA ASP A 505 -4.33 -37.88 29.26
C ASP A 505 -4.96 -38.87 28.26
N ASN A 506 -5.23 -38.53 26.99
CA ASN A 506 -5.82 -39.46 26.01
C ASN A 506 -5.08 -39.45 24.66
N LEU A 507 -4.13 -40.37 24.49
CA LEU A 507 -3.33 -40.54 23.27
C LEU A 507 -4.03 -41.32 22.12
N LEU A 508 -5.28 -41.75 22.30
CA LEU A 508 -6.02 -42.56 21.33
C LEU A 508 -7.44 -42.00 21.18
N CYS A 509 -7.57 -40.93 20.39
CA CYS A 509 -8.86 -40.42 19.94
C CYS A 509 -9.10 -40.96 18.53
N THR A 510 -10.21 -41.66 18.30
CA THR A 510 -10.59 -42.12 16.95
C THR A 510 -11.04 -40.94 16.08
N GLU A 511 -10.94 -41.05 14.75
CA GLU A 511 -11.40 -40.00 13.83
C GLU A 511 -12.89 -39.64 14.05
N GLU A 512 -13.71 -40.61 14.44
CA GLU A 512 -15.13 -40.39 14.78
C GLU A 512 -15.29 -39.55 16.07
N GLU A 513 -14.46 -39.79 17.08
CA GLU A 513 -14.47 -39.02 18.34
C GLU A 513 -13.98 -37.58 18.12
N LEU A 514 -12.97 -37.37 17.26
CA LEU A 514 -12.50 -36.04 16.88
C LEU A 514 -13.52 -35.26 16.07
N ARG A 515 -14.22 -35.93 15.14
CA ARG A 515 -15.36 -35.30 14.46
C ARG A 515 -16.44 -34.91 15.47
N ASN A 516 -16.69 -35.70 16.51
CA ASN A 516 -17.71 -35.39 17.53
C ASN A 516 -17.31 -34.27 18.52
N TYR A 517 -16.05 -33.83 18.51
CA TYR A 517 -15.59 -32.72 19.36
C TYR A 517 -16.25 -31.38 19.00
N LEU A 518 -16.46 -31.13 17.71
CA LEU A 518 -17.14 -29.92 17.24
C LEU A 518 -18.66 -30.01 17.48
N PRO A 519 -19.30 -28.98 18.06
CA PRO A 519 -20.74 -28.97 18.23
C PRO A 519 -21.45 -28.93 16.87
N LYS A 520 -22.67 -29.47 16.80
CA LYS A 520 -23.47 -29.54 15.56
C LYS A 520 -23.68 -28.16 14.91
N GLU A 521 -23.88 -27.15 15.74
CA GLU A 521 -23.92 -25.74 15.34
C GLU A 521 -22.83 -24.96 16.06
N ILE A 522 -22.09 -24.15 15.32
CA ILE A 522 -20.97 -23.36 15.82
C ILE A 522 -21.31 -21.88 15.61
N SER A 523 -21.38 -21.12 16.71
CA SER A 523 -21.36 -19.65 16.68
C SER A 523 -19.93 -19.12 16.76
N SER A 524 -19.70 -17.86 16.38
CA SER A 524 -18.41 -17.18 16.57
C SER A 524 -17.90 -17.28 18.01
N SER A 525 -18.79 -17.03 18.98
CA SER A 525 -18.48 -17.11 20.42
C SER A 525 -18.10 -18.53 20.88
N THR A 526 -18.75 -19.55 20.32
CA THR A 526 -18.45 -20.95 20.61
C THR A 526 -17.13 -21.36 19.97
N PHE A 527 -16.87 -20.90 18.75
CA PHE A 527 -15.63 -21.18 18.02
C PHE A 527 -14.41 -20.62 18.77
N ILE A 528 -14.46 -19.35 19.17
CA ILE A 528 -13.37 -18.71 19.91
C ILE A 528 -13.10 -19.40 21.25
N LYS A 529 -14.16 -19.65 22.04
CA LYS A 529 -14.01 -20.17 23.40
C LYS A 529 -13.68 -21.67 23.46
N LYS A 530 -14.28 -22.49 22.59
CA LYS A 530 -14.19 -23.96 22.69
C LYS A 530 -13.25 -24.58 21.67
N VAL A 531 -13.10 -23.99 20.50
CA VAL A 531 -12.26 -24.52 19.41
C VAL A 531 -10.87 -23.91 19.48
N LEU A 532 -10.77 -22.58 19.37
CA LEU A 532 -9.48 -21.89 19.39
C LEU A 532 -8.87 -21.81 20.80
N LYS A 533 -9.71 -21.94 21.85
CA LYS A 533 -9.31 -21.85 23.27
C LYS A 533 -8.43 -20.63 23.57
N PHE A 534 -8.60 -19.53 22.84
CA PHE A 534 -7.82 -18.32 23.10
C PHE A 534 -8.08 -17.87 24.55
N PRO A 535 -7.03 -17.62 25.36
CA PRO A 535 -7.20 -17.00 26.66
C PRO A 535 -7.87 -15.64 26.42
N GLU A 536 -8.84 -15.28 27.27
CA GLU A 536 -9.73 -14.12 27.12
C GLU A 536 -9.07 -12.98 26.34
N LEU A 537 -9.35 -12.93 25.02
CA LEU A 537 -8.87 -11.87 24.15
C LEU A 537 -9.34 -10.56 24.78
N LYS A 538 -8.38 -9.72 25.19
CA LYS A 538 -8.72 -8.40 25.73
C LYS A 538 -9.53 -7.67 24.68
N VAL A 539 -10.76 -7.29 25.02
CA VAL A 539 -11.49 -6.29 24.27
C VAL A 539 -10.68 -5.01 24.42
N ILE A 540 -9.88 -4.68 23.41
CA ILE A 540 -9.30 -3.35 23.29
C ILE A 540 -10.37 -2.56 22.54
N ASP A 541 -11.11 -1.74 23.29
CA ASP A 541 -12.09 -0.77 22.76
C ASP A 541 -11.42 0.27 21.85
#